data_AF-A0A225VRU4-F1
#
_entry.id   AF-A0A225VRU4-F1
#
_cell.length_a   1.000
_cell.length_b   1.000
_cell.length_c   1.000
_cell.angle_alpha   90.00
_cell.angle_beta   90.00
_cell.angle_gamma   90.00
#
_symmetry.space_group_name_H-M   'P 1'
#
loop_
_entity.id
_entity.type
_entity.pdbx_description
1 polymer ?
#
loop_
_entity_poly.entity_id
_entity_poly.type
_entity_poly.pdbx_seq_one_letter_code
_entity_poly.pdbx_strand_id
1 'polypeptide(L)'
;MKSGTSVEDVAKLMKVKDDDIALFVSPKLTALKSYLRLFNHKNDADDTLVNALVAGFHGEDKLASMLLAAKRNTRFEEKATKLQNAQFNQWLYDDIDPSNVLTKIFKLEREKWHLATDIQKSIAHQFNTFWLKADKSVDDVFQLIKREVNE
;
A
#
# COMPACT_ATOMS: atom_id res chain seq x y z
N MET A 1 -23.01 10.87 -17.73
CA MET A 1 -23.13 11.05 -16.27
C MET A 1 -22.47 12.36 -15.87
N LYS A 2 -23.11 13.17 -15.02
CA LYS A 2 -22.54 14.44 -14.53
C LYS A 2 -21.33 14.12 -13.64
N SER A 3 -20.20 14.76 -13.92
CA SER A 3 -18.96 14.81 -13.14
C SER A 3 -19.14 14.48 -11.64
N GLY A 4 -19.09 13.20 -11.28
CA GLY A 4 -18.89 12.82 -9.89
C GLY A 4 -17.44 13.10 -9.56
N THR A 5 -17.18 13.82 -8.47
CA THR A 5 -15.83 13.96 -7.91
C THR A 5 -15.21 12.57 -7.79
N SER A 6 -13.99 12.35 -8.27
CA SER A 6 -13.38 11.02 -8.18
C SER A 6 -13.03 10.69 -6.72
N VAL A 7 -12.80 9.41 -6.42
CA VAL A 7 -12.26 8.98 -5.11
C VAL A 7 -10.93 9.70 -4.82
N GLU A 8 -10.08 9.84 -5.84
CA GLU A 8 -8.82 10.57 -5.70
C GLU A 8 -9.01 12.04 -5.35
N ASP A 9 -9.96 12.71 -5.99
CA ASP A 9 -10.25 14.12 -5.71
C ASP A 9 -10.73 14.30 -4.26
N VAL A 10 -11.62 13.42 -3.79
CA VAL A 10 -12.05 13.43 -2.39
C VAL A 10 -10.89 13.18 -1.43
N ALA A 11 -9.99 12.24 -1.76
CA ALA A 11 -8.82 11.96 -0.93
C ALA A 11 -7.86 13.16 -0.88
N LYS A 12 -7.59 13.82 -2.01
CA LYS A 12 -6.77 15.04 -2.10
C LYS A 12 -7.40 16.18 -1.26
N LEU A 13 -8.74 16.27 -1.19
CA LEU A 13 -9.44 17.26 -0.36
C LEU A 13 -9.30 17.04 1.14
N MET A 14 -8.91 15.84 1.61
CA MET A 14 -8.66 15.60 3.03
C MET A 14 -7.45 16.40 3.55
N LYS A 15 -6.59 16.89 2.65
CA LYS A 15 -5.39 17.69 2.94
C LYS A 15 -4.53 17.02 4.01
N VAL A 16 -4.22 15.74 3.78
CA VAL A 16 -3.41 14.93 4.67
C VAL A 16 -1.96 15.39 4.55
N LYS A 17 -1.27 15.55 5.68
CA LYS A 17 0.17 15.81 5.67
C LYS A 17 0.93 14.49 5.57
N ASP A 18 2.13 14.54 5.01
CA ASP A 18 2.99 13.36 4.82
C ASP A 18 3.24 12.56 6.13
N ASP A 19 3.13 13.19 7.30
CA ASP A 19 3.37 12.61 8.63
C ASP A 19 2.10 12.43 9.49
N ASP A 20 0.90 12.55 8.91
CA ASP A 20 -0.37 12.56 9.65
C ASP A 20 -0.83 11.15 10.09
N ILE A 21 -0.11 10.56 11.04
CA ILE A 21 -0.49 9.27 11.65
C ILE A 21 -1.82 9.34 12.41
N ALA A 22 -2.29 10.54 12.77
CA ALA A 22 -3.59 10.74 13.42
C ALA A 22 -4.76 10.48 12.47
N LEU A 23 -4.51 10.42 11.15
CA LEU A 23 -5.49 10.03 10.14
C LEU A 23 -6.23 8.73 10.50
N PHE A 24 -5.53 7.76 11.11
CA PHE A 24 -6.08 6.45 11.49
C PHE A 24 -7.24 6.46 12.49
N VAL A 25 -7.41 7.57 13.21
CA VAL A 25 -8.53 7.82 14.13
C VAL A 25 -9.37 9.02 13.70
N SER A 26 -9.04 9.62 12.55
CA SER A 26 -9.75 10.80 12.08
C SER A 26 -11.13 10.44 11.50
N PRO A 27 -12.14 11.28 11.72
CA PRO A 27 -13.41 11.18 10.99
C PRO A 27 -13.25 11.27 9.47
N LYS A 28 -12.18 11.92 8.98
CA LYS A 28 -11.88 12.06 7.55
C LYS A 28 -11.65 10.70 6.89
N LEU A 29 -10.88 9.81 7.52
CA LEU A 29 -10.65 8.46 6.99
C LEU A 29 -11.94 7.64 6.94
N THR A 30 -12.81 7.78 7.94
CA THR A 30 -14.12 7.13 7.95
C THR A 30 -15.00 7.66 6.82
N ALA A 31 -15.03 8.97 6.60
CA ALA A 31 -15.77 9.58 5.51
C ALA A 31 -15.27 9.12 4.14
N LEU A 32 -13.95 9.04 3.93
CA LEU A 32 -13.36 8.52 2.69
C LEU A 32 -13.76 7.07 2.42
N LYS A 33 -13.72 6.19 3.45
CA LYS A 33 -14.16 4.79 3.31
C LYS A 33 -15.62 4.67 2.91
N SER A 34 -16.49 5.49 3.51
CA SER A 34 -17.92 5.52 3.17
C SER A 34 -18.14 6.04 1.75
N TYR A 35 -17.40 7.09 1.35
CA TYR A 35 -17.45 7.63 0.00
C TYR A 35 -17.00 6.60 -1.04
N LEU A 36 -15.86 5.95 -0.81
CA LEU A 36 -15.31 4.89 -1.67
C LEU A 36 -16.34 3.78 -1.92
N ARG A 37 -16.96 3.26 -0.85
CA ARG A 37 -17.99 2.22 -0.97
C ARG A 37 -19.17 2.68 -1.84
N LEU A 38 -19.62 3.92 -1.64
CA LEU A 38 -20.72 4.48 -2.41
C LEU A 38 -20.34 4.71 -3.87
N PHE A 39 -19.12 5.19 -4.12
CA PHE A 39 -18.59 5.46 -5.45
C PHE A 39 -18.47 4.16 -6.26
N ASN A 40 -17.84 3.13 -5.69
CA ASN A 40 -17.67 1.83 -6.34
C ASN A 40 -19.02 1.20 -6.69
N HIS A 41 -19.96 1.19 -5.74
CA HIS A 41 -21.30 0.66 -5.96
C HIS A 41 -22.07 1.41 -7.05
N LYS A 42 -21.98 2.75 -7.10
CA LYS A 42 -22.73 3.55 -8.06
C LYS A 42 -22.16 3.55 -9.48
N ASN A 43 -20.85 3.36 -9.60
CA ASN A 43 -20.14 3.47 -10.87
C ASN A 43 -19.63 2.12 -11.40
N ASP A 44 -19.93 1.01 -10.73
CA ASP A 44 -19.37 -0.32 -11.03
C ASP A 44 -17.84 -0.28 -11.13
N ALA A 45 -17.22 0.39 -10.15
CA ALA A 45 -15.78 0.61 -10.09
C ALA A 45 -15.12 -0.22 -8.99
N ASP A 46 -13.82 -0.44 -9.11
CA ASP A 46 -13.00 -1.27 -8.23
C ASP A 46 -11.92 -0.48 -7.48
N ASP A 47 -12.11 0.83 -7.30
CA ASP A 47 -11.16 1.68 -6.56
C ASP A 47 -10.87 1.10 -5.17
N THR A 48 -9.61 1.21 -4.75
CA THR A 48 -9.16 0.70 -3.46
C THR A 48 -8.89 1.84 -2.47
N LEU A 49 -8.95 1.51 -1.19
CA LEU A 49 -8.54 2.46 -0.15
C LEU A 49 -7.05 2.82 -0.25
N VAL A 50 -6.21 1.91 -0.74
CA VAL A 50 -4.78 2.17 -0.96
C VAL A 50 -4.63 3.26 -2.02
N ASN A 51 -5.24 3.10 -3.20
CA ASN A 51 -5.14 4.08 -4.29
C ASN A 51 -5.67 5.46 -3.87
N ALA A 52 -6.79 5.47 -3.13
CA ALA A 52 -7.32 6.69 -2.54
C ALA A 52 -6.31 7.35 -1.59
N LEU A 53 -5.68 6.59 -0.70
CA LEU A 53 -4.70 7.12 0.24
C LEU A 53 -3.41 7.56 -0.46
N VAL A 54 -2.96 6.87 -1.50
CA VAL A 54 -1.82 7.28 -2.33
C VAL A 54 -2.09 8.66 -2.95
N ALA A 55 -3.30 8.89 -3.47
CA ALA A 55 -3.71 10.19 -3.97
C ALA A 55 -3.73 11.26 -2.85
N GLY A 56 -4.24 10.92 -1.66
CA GLY A 56 -4.31 11.82 -0.51
C GLY A 56 -2.96 12.17 0.11
N PHE A 57 -2.00 11.25 0.08
CA PHE A 57 -0.61 11.44 0.52
C PHE A 57 0.31 11.92 -0.59
N HIS A 58 -0.18 12.05 -1.82
CA HIS A 58 0.58 12.49 -2.98
C HIS A 58 1.75 11.57 -3.36
N GLY A 59 1.62 10.26 -3.14
CA GLY A 59 2.64 9.30 -3.55
C GLY A 59 2.65 8.01 -2.74
N GLU A 60 3.06 6.92 -3.40
CA GLU A 60 3.28 5.59 -2.80
C GLU A 60 4.35 5.63 -1.72
N ASP A 61 5.43 6.36 -1.96
CA ASP A 61 6.57 6.56 -1.06
C ASP A 61 6.18 7.25 0.23
N LYS A 62 5.34 8.29 0.13
CA LYS A 62 4.84 9.06 1.27
C LYS A 62 3.87 8.23 2.10
N LEU A 63 2.92 7.56 1.45
CA LEU A 63 2.03 6.63 2.14
C LEU A 63 2.83 5.53 2.84
N ALA A 64 3.80 4.92 2.16
CA ALA A 64 4.58 3.83 2.73
C ALA A 64 5.39 4.28 3.95
N SER A 65 5.98 5.47 3.90
CA SER A 65 6.74 6.07 5.00
C SER A 65 5.85 6.38 6.20
N MET A 66 4.66 6.95 5.95
CA MET A 66 3.67 7.23 7.00
C MET A 66 3.19 5.94 7.66
N LEU A 67 2.87 4.90 6.88
CA LEU A 67 2.43 3.61 7.39
C LEU A 67 3.52 2.96 8.25
N LEU A 68 4.79 3.02 7.84
CA LEU A 68 5.90 2.55 8.68
C LEU A 68 5.98 3.31 10.01
N ALA A 69 5.82 4.64 9.98
CA ALA A 69 5.83 5.45 11.20
C ALA A 69 4.65 5.10 12.12
N ALA A 70 3.45 4.94 11.56
CA ALA A 70 2.26 4.53 12.31
C ALA A 70 2.41 3.11 12.91
N LYS A 71 3.08 2.19 12.22
CA LYS A 71 3.36 0.84 12.73
C LYS A 71 4.20 0.84 14.01
N ARG A 72 5.03 1.86 14.22
CA ARG A 72 5.87 1.99 15.42
C ARG A 72 5.09 2.52 16.63
N ASN A 73 3.84 2.96 16.44
CA ASN A 73 2.96 3.37 17.51
C ASN A 73 1.97 2.24 17.82
N THR A 74 2.02 1.70 19.04
CA THR A 74 1.18 0.56 19.47
C THR A 74 -0.31 0.80 19.27
N ARG A 75 -0.78 2.05 19.35
CA ARG A 75 -2.18 2.42 19.09
C ARG A 75 -2.62 2.19 17.64
N PHE A 76 -1.69 2.31 16.69
CA PHE A 76 -1.97 2.27 15.26
C PHE A 76 -1.36 1.04 14.56
N GLU A 77 -0.52 0.28 15.25
CA GLU A 77 0.26 -0.84 14.72
C GLU A 77 -0.57 -1.81 13.88
N GLU A 78 -1.68 -2.32 14.43
CA GLU A 78 -2.51 -3.31 13.75
C GLU A 78 -3.11 -2.76 12.46
N LYS A 79 -3.68 -1.55 12.52
CA LYS A 79 -4.32 -0.90 11.36
C LYS A 79 -3.30 -0.51 10.29
N ALA A 80 -2.15 0.02 10.71
CA ALA A 80 -1.08 0.42 9.81
C ALA A 80 -0.43 -0.80 9.15
N THR A 81 -0.26 -1.91 9.88
CA THR A 81 0.22 -3.17 9.32
C THR A 81 -0.72 -3.72 8.26
N LYS A 82 -2.03 -3.74 8.54
CA LYS A 82 -3.03 -4.19 7.55
C LYS A 82 -3.01 -3.32 6.29
N LEU A 83 -2.93 -1.99 6.43
CA LEU A 83 -2.86 -1.09 5.27
C LEU A 83 -1.52 -1.23 4.52
N GLN A 84 -0.39 -1.39 5.20
CA GLN A 84 0.89 -1.59 4.54
C GLN A 84 0.93 -2.90 3.76
N ASN A 85 0.35 -3.97 4.30
CA ASN A 85 0.23 -5.24 3.57
C ASN A 85 -0.69 -5.10 2.35
N ALA A 86 -1.77 -4.31 2.44
CA ALA A 86 -2.60 -3.99 1.29
C ALA A 86 -1.83 -3.18 0.24
N GLN A 87 -1.01 -2.22 0.66
CA GLN A 87 -0.12 -1.48 -0.25
C GLN A 87 0.89 -2.41 -0.92
N PHE A 88 1.49 -3.35 -0.19
CA PHE A 88 2.39 -4.34 -0.76
C PHE A 88 1.68 -5.28 -1.75
N ASN A 89 0.45 -5.71 -1.47
CA ASN A 89 -0.33 -6.46 -2.46
C ASN A 89 -0.58 -5.65 -3.73
N GLN A 90 -0.84 -4.34 -3.62
CA GLN A 90 -0.95 -3.47 -4.79
C GLN A 90 0.37 -3.42 -5.58
N TRP A 91 1.51 -3.30 -4.89
CA TRP A 91 2.82 -3.35 -5.54
C TRP A 91 3.10 -4.68 -6.24
N LEU A 92 2.62 -5.81 -5.71
CA LEU A 92 2.68 -7.10 -6.40
C LEU A 92 1.82 -7.11 -7.66
N TYR A 93 0.60 -6.58 -7.58
CA TYR A 93 -0.31 -6.46 -8.72
C TYR A 93 0.28 -5.56 -9.82
N ASP A 94 1.00 -4.50 -9.42
CA ASP A 94 1.69 -3.57 -10.32
C ASP A 94 3.06 -4.08 -10.80
N ASP A 95 3.38 -5.37 -10.55
CA ASP A 95 4.62 -6.04 -10.97
C ASP A 95 5.90 -5.35 -10.48
N ILE A 96 5.87 -4.81 -9.25
CA ILE A 96 7.04 -4.24 -8.59
C ILE A 96 7.91 -5.36 -8.02
N ASP A 97 9.07 -5.53 -8.63
CA ASP A 97 10.12 -6.41 -8.10
C ASP A 97 10.72 -5.83 -6.79
N PRO A 98 10.93 -6.64 -5.74
CA PRO A 98 11.53 -6.18 -4.49
C PRO A 98 12.90 -5.50 -4.63
N SER A 99 13.70 -5.90 -5.62
CA SER A 99 14.97 -5.27 -5.94
C SER A 99 14.81 -3.85 -6.48
N ASN A 100 13.64 -3.47 -7.01
CA ASN A 100 13.41 -2.18 -7.66
C ASN A 100 12.57 -1.21 -6.82
N VAL A 101 12.25 -1.51 -5.56
CA VAL A 101 11.45 -0.61 -4.70
C VAL A 101 12.09 0.79 -4.59
N LEU A 102 13.40 0.88 -4.41
CA LEU A 102 14.09 2.17 -4.28
C LEU A 102 13.98 3.02 -5.55
N THR A 103 14.03 2.43 -6.74
CA THR A 103 13.88 3.16 -8.02
C THR A 103 12.42 3.44 -8.35
N LYS A 104 11.52 2.47 -8.18
CA LYS A 104 10.12 2.57 -8.62
C LYS A 104 9.24 3.35 -7.67
N ILE A 105 9.41 3.15 -6.37
CA ILE A 105 8.60 3.80 -5.34
C ILE A 105 9.26 5.11 -4.90
N PHE A 106 10.52 5.04 -4.44
CA PHE A 106 11.23 6.19 -3.87
C PHE A 106 11.97 7.06 -4.89
N LYS A 107 11.90 6.72 -6.19
CA LYS A 107 12.51 7.47 -7.30
C LYS A 107 14.02 7.70 -7.12
N LEU A 108 14.70 6.79 -6.42
CA LEU A 108 16.14 6.85 -6.17
C LEU A 108 16.90 6.05 -7.23
N GLU A 109 17.71 6.75 -8.02
CA GLU A 109 18.59 6.14 -9.04
C GLU A 109 19.54 5.10 -8.42
N ARG A 110 19.90 4.07 -9.19
CA ARG A 110 20.63 2.91 -8.68
C ARG A 110 21.97 3.30 -8.08
N GLU A 111 22.67 4.25 -8.69
CA GLU A 111 23.96 4.75 -8.19
C GLU A 111 23.82 5.42 -6.81
N LYS A 112 22.65 5.97 -6.49
CA LYS A 112 22.35 6.66 -5.23
C LYS A 112 21.78 5.75 -4.14
N TRP A 113 21.63 4.44 -4.37
CA TRP A 113 21.04 3.54 -3.36
C TRP A 113 21.80 3.49 -2.03
N HIS A 114 23.10 3.74 -2.06
CA HIS A 114 23.90 3.86 -0.84
C HIS A 114 23.44 5.02 0.06
N LEU A 115 22.81 6.06 -0.52
CA LEU A 115 22.23 7.21 0.17
C LEU A 115 20.78 6.98 0.65
N ALA A 116 20.18 5.83 0.36
CA ALA A 116 18.82 5.54 0.78
C ALA A 116 18.70 5.63 2.32
N THR A 117 17.62 6.25 2.79
CA THR A 117 17.38 6.41 4.23
C THR A 117 17.04 5.07 4.87
N ASP A 118 17.16 4.97 6.19
CA ASP A 118 16.77 3.76 6.92
C ASP A 118 15.28 3.44 6.77
N ILE A 119 14.44 4.46 6.58
CA ILE A 119 13.00 4.30 6.28
C ILE A 119 12.83 3.61 4.93
N GLN A 120 13.48 4.12 3.88
CA GLN A 120 13.40 3.56 2.53
C GLN A 120 13.91 2.10 2.49
N LYS A 121 15.06 1.86 3.13
CA LYS A 121 15.66 0.52 3.27
C LYS A 121 14.73 -0.42 4.05
N SER A 122 14.12 0.04 5.14
CA SER A 122 13.19 -0.77 5.94
C SER A 122 11.93 -1.15 5.16
N ILE A 123 11.38 -0.22 4.37
CA ILE A 123 10.20 -0.50 3.54
C ILE A 123 10.54 -1.50 2.43
N ALA A 124 11.66 -1.32 1.72
CA ALA A 124 12.12 -2.26 0.71
C ALA A 124 12.34 -3.67 1.30
N HIS A 125 12.94 -3.75 2.50
CA HIS A 125 13.14 -5.01 3.21
C HIS A 125 11.81 -5.67 3.62
N GLN A 126 10.85 -4.89 4.11
CA GLN A 126 9.53 -5.41 4.49
C GLN A 126 8.75 -5.91 3.29
N PHE A 127 8.80 -5.20 2.16
CA PHE A 127 8.19 -5.66 0.92
C PHE A 127 8.85 -6.94 0.40
N ASN A 128 10.18 -7.04 0.40
CA ASN A 128 10.88 -8.28 0.03
C ASN A 128 10.47 -9.46 0.93
N THR A 129 10.35 -9.22 2.24
CA THR A 129 9.89 -10.24 3.20
C THR A 129 8.45 -10.66 2.92
N PHE A 130 7.59 -9.71 2.54
CA PHE A 130 6.21 -9.98 2.15
C PHE A 130 6.13 -10.79 0.86
N TRP A 131 6.87 -10.37 -0.18
CA TRP A 131 6.99 -11.05 -1.47
C TRP A 131 7.46 -12.50 -1.32
N LEU A 132 8.54 -12.74 -0.56
CA LEU A 132 9.05 -14.10 -0.31
C LEU A 132 8.02 -15.03 0.38
N LYS A 133 7.10 -14.48 1.17
CA LYS A 133 6.03 -15.27 1.81
C LYS A 133 4.91 -15.58 0.81
N ALA A 134 4.56 -14.61 -0.03
CA ALA A 134 3.54 -14.78 -1.07
C ALA A 134 4.02 -15.78 -2.15
N ASP A 135 5.27 -15.65 -2.59
CA ASP A 135 5.90 -16.51 -3.60
C ASP A 135 6.03 -17.96 -3.11
N LYS A 136 6.55 -18.17 -1.90
CA LYS A 136 6.57 -19.50 -1.26
C LYS A 136 5.18 -20.12 -1.15
N SER A 137 4.15 -19.32 -0.88
CA SER A 137 2.78 -19.85 -0.83
C SER A 137 2.31 -20.40 -2.18
N VAL A 138 2.80 -19.85 -3.29
CA VAL A 138 2.47 -20.35 -4.64
C VAL A 138 3.25 -21.63 -4.94
N ASP A 139 4.56 -21.63 -4.64
CA ASP A 139 5.40 -22.83 -4.79
C ASP A 139 4.95 -23.99 -3.92
N ASP A 140 4.57 -23.73 -2.66
CA ASP A 140 4.07 -24.74 -1.73
C ASP A 140 2.77 -25.40 -2.24
N VAL A 141 1.86 -24.60 -2.83
CA VAL A 141 0.64 -25.12 -3.48
C VAL A 141 0.99 -25.98 -4.70
N PHE A 142 1.95 -25.55 -5.53
CA PHE A 142 2.39 -26.35 -6.67
C PHE A 142 3.07 -27.67 -6.24
N GLN A 143 3.82 -27.70 -5.14
CA GLN A 143 4.42 -28.92 -4.59
C GLN A 143 3.37 -29.86 -3.98
N LEU A 144 2.34 -29.32 -3.32
CA LEU A 144 1.19 -30.09 -2.82
C LEU A 144 0.43 -30.79 -3.95
N ILE A 145 0.12 -30.07 -5.03
CA ILE A 145 -0.58 -30.64 -6.21
C ILE A 145 0.26 -31.74 -6.87
N LYS A 146 1.58 -31.57 -6.99
CA LYS A 146 2.46 -32.62 -7.53
C LYS A 146 2.50 -33.87 -6.66
N ARG A 147 2.29 -33.76 -5.35
CA ARG A 147 2.24 -34.91 -4.46
C ARG A 147 0.93 -35.70 -4.61
N GLU A 148 -0.20 -35.00 -4.71
CA GLU A 148 -1.52 -35.64 -4.87
C GLU A 148 -1.74 -36.26 -6.26
N VAL A 149 -1.04 -35.81 -7.29
CA VAL A 149 -1.14 -36.36 -8.66
C VAL A 149 -0.22 -37.57 -8.90
N ASN A 150 0.75 -37.83 -8.02
CA ASN A 150 1.72 -38.92 -8.16
C ASN A 150 1.52 -40.06 -7.13
N GLU A 151 0.40 -40.07 -6.41
CA GLU A 151 -0.10 -41.19 -5.59
C GLU A 151 -1.33 -41.82 -6.25
#